data_AF-A0A8B3EW30-F1
#
_entry.id   AF-A0A8B3EW30-F1
#
_cell.length_a   1.000
_cell.length_b   1.000
_cell.length_c   1.000
_cell.angle_alpha   90.00
_cell.angle_beta   90.00
_cell.angle_gamma   90.00
#
_symmetry.space_group_name_H-M   'P 1'
#
loop_
_entity.id
_entity.type
_entity.pdbx_description
1 polymer ?
#
loop_
_entity_poly.entity_id
_entity_poly.type
_entity_poly.pdbx_seq_one_letter_code
_entity_poly.pdbx_strand_id
1 'polypeptide(L)'
;MKYGYARVSTIDQKLESQIEQLKNAGAEEIFQEKFTGTTNSRPAFINLLNTLESGDTLIITKLDRFARNTREALATIQELFDKDIKIPELLVDYLAMT
;
A
#
# COMPACT_ATOMS: atom_id res chain seq x y z
N MET A 1 -13.25 1.46 6.48
CA MET A 1 -12.98 0.45 5.44
C MET A 1 -11.50 0.12 5.39
N LYS A 2 -11.13 -1.02 4.80
CA LYS A 2 -9.73 -1.43 4.61
C LYS A 2 -9.32 -1.25 3.15
N TYR A 3 -8.27 -0.49 2.90
CA TYR A 3 -7.75 -0.24 1.57
C TYR A 3 -6.37 -0.88 1.41
N GLY A 4 -6.14 -1.54 0.28
CA GLY A 4 -4.86 -2.15 -0.07
C GLY A 4 -4.09 -1.34 -1.11
N TYR A 5 -2.77 -1.29 -1.00
CA TYR A 5 -1.89 -0.74 -2.04
C TYR A 5 -0.86 -1.78 -2.51
N ALA A 6 -0.90 -2.13 -3.79
CA ALA A 6 0.05 -3.02 -4.44
C ALA A 6 0.87 -2.27 -5.49
N ARG A 7 2.18 -2.53 -5.54
CA ARG A 7 3.08 -1.90 -6.53
C ARG A 7 4.12 -2.88 -7.06
N VAL A 8 4.32 -2.87 -8.38
CA VAL A 8 5.27 -3.75 -9.10
C VAL A 8 6.09 -3.02 -10.15
N SER A 9 7.29 -3.51 -10.43
CA SER A 9 8.20 -2.92 -11.43
C SER A 9 7.98 -3.41 -12.88
N THR A 10 7.16 -4.44 -13.07
CA THR A 10 6.83 -5.09 -14.35
C THR A 10 5.53 -5.89 -14.17
N ILE A 11 4.75 -6.13 -15.24
CA ILE A 11 3.53 -6.96 -15.17
C ILE A 11 3.99 -8.42 -15.07
N ASP A 12 3.73 -9.06 -13.93
CA ASP A 12 4.18 -10.42 -13.63
C ASP A 12 3.31 -11.04 -12.51
N GLN A 13 3.46 -12.34 -12.24
CA GLN A 13 2.74 -13.10 -11.20
C GLN A 13 2.84 -12.46 -9.80
N LYS A 14 3.85 -11.60 -9.59
CA LYS A 14 4.08 -10.84 -8.35
C LYS A 14 3.00 -9.80 -8.05
N LEU A 15 2.24 -9.32 -9.03
CA LEU A 15 1.13 -8.41 -8.77
C LEU A 15 -0.09 -9.16 -8.25
N GLU A 16 -0.44 -10.29 -8.89
CA GLU A 16 -1.56 -11.13 -8.48
C GLU A 16 -1.37 -11.65 -7.04
N SER A 17 -0.17 -12.15 -6.71
CA SER A 17 0.14 -12.59 -5.35
C SER A 17 0.00 -11.47 -4.31
N GLN A 18 0.36 -10.22 -4.64
CA GLN A 18 0.17 -9.10 -3.72
C GLN A 18 -1.32 -8.77 -3.54
N ILE A 19 -2.09 -8.81 -4.62
CA ILE A 19 -3.54 -8.58 -4.57
C ILE A 19 -4.20 -9.66 -3.69
N GLU A 20 -3.82 -10.93 -3.85
CA GLU A 20 -4.32 -12.01 -2.99
C GLU A 20 -3.95 -11.81 -1.53
N GLN A 21 -2.71 -11.42 -1.22
CA GLN A 21 -2.29 -11.12 0.15
C GLN A 21 -3.13 -9.98 0.76
N LEU A 22 -3.36 -8.90 0.00
CA LEU A 22 -4.19 -7.78 0.45
C LEU A 22 -5.65 -8.20 0.67
N LYS A 23 -6.22 -9.01 -0.23
CA LYS A 23 -7.57 -9.57 -0.06
C LYS A 23 -7.66 -10.45 1.17
N ASN A 24 -6.68 -11.32 1.40
CA ASN A 24 -6.63 -12.20 2.58
C ASN A 24 -6.47 -11.41 3.89
N ALA A 25 -5.82 -10.25 3.85
CA ALA A 25 -5.76 -9.30 4.97
C ALA A 25 -7.07 -8.51 5.20
N GLY A 26 -8.05 -8.70 4.33
CA GLY A 26 -9.37 -8.06 4.39
C GLY A 26 -9.42 -6.69 3.73
N ALA A 27 -8.53 -6.38 2.77
CA ALA A 27 -8.67 -5.19 1.94
C ALA A 27 -9.94 -5.29 1.08
N GLU A 28 -10.81 -4.31 1.19
CA GLU A 28 -12.07 -4.20 0.46
C GLU A 28 -11.85 -3.57 -0.91
N GLU A 29 -10.99 -2.54 -0.99
CA GLU A 29 -10.60 -1.88 -2.22
C GLU A 29 -9.08 -1.86 -2.38
N ILE A 30 -8.58 -2.17 -3.58
CA ILE A 30 -7.14 -2.35 -3.83
C ILE A 30 -6.70 -1.45 -4.97
N PHE A 31 -5.77 -0.54 -4.65
CA PHE A 31 -5.10 0.34 -5.59
C PHE A 31 -3.82 -0.32 -6.09
N GLN A 32 -3.60 -0.24 -7.39
CA GLN A 32 -2.49 -0.92 -8.06
C GLN A 32 -1.65 0.10 -8.82
N GLU A 33 -0.33 -0.01 -8.67
CA GLU A 33 0.61 0.90 -9.31
C GLU A 33 1.67 0.12 -10.09
N LYS A 34 1.86 0.47 -11.36
CA LYS A 34 2.93 -0.08 -12.20
C LYS A 34 4.07 0.93 -12.29
N PHE A 35 5.23 0.54 -11.79
CA PHE A 35 6.46 1.31 -11.85
C PHE A 35 7.37 0.78 -12.96
N THR A 36 7.36 1.37 -14.15
CA THR A 36 8.48 1.16 -15.08
C THR A 36 9.66 1.95 -14.52
N GLY A 37 10.87 1.39 -14.40
CA GLY A 37 12.03 1.98 -13.68
C GLY A 37 12.40 3.46 -13.97
N THR A 38 11.79 4.05 -14.98
CA THR A 38 11.86 5.45 -15.40
C THR A 38 10.82 6.38 -14.75
N THR A 39 9.71 5.86 -14.22
CA THR A 39 8.56 6.65 -13.78
C THR A 39 8.50 6.75 -12.26
N ASN A 40 8.95 7.87 -11.72
CA ASN A 40 8.83 8.20 -10.30
C ASN A 40 7.46 8.76 -9.90
N SER A 41 6.44 8.72 -10.75
CA SER A 41 5.10 9.15 -10.33
C SER A 41 4.36 8.00 -9.64
N ARG A 42 3.53 8.31 -8.64
CA ARG A 42 2.63 7.35 -7.97
C ARG A 42 1.18 7.86 -7.96
N PRO A 43 0.58 8.09 -9.13
CA PRO A 43 -0.78 8.61 -9.21
C PRO A 43 -1.79 7.74 -8.47
N ALA A 44 -1.67 6.40 -8.49
CA ALA A 44 -2.60 5.54 -7.78
C ALA A 44 -2.45 5.65 -6.25
N PHE A 45 -1.22 5.77 -5.75
CA PHE A 45 -0.98 6.01 -4.32
C PHE A 45 -1.55 7.36 -3.87
N ILE A 46 -1.33 8.42 -4.65
CA ILE A 46 -1.87 9.75 -4.34
C ILE A 46 -3.39 9.71 -4.34
N ASN A 47 -3.99 9.03 -5.32
CA ASN A 47 -5.44 8.88 -5.38
C ASN A 47 -5.98 8.15 -4.13
N LEU A 48 -5.33 7.05 -3.73
CA LEU A 48 -5.67 6.33 -2.51
C LEU A 48 -5.62 7.23 -1.27
N LEU A 49 -4.56 8.03 -1.09
CA LEU A 49 -4.45 8.96 0.05
C LEU A 49 -5.54 10.04 0.07
N ASN A 50 -6.10 10.38 -1.10
CA ASN A 50 -7.23 11.30 -1.22
C ASN A 50 -8.59 10.61 -1.03
N THR A 51 -8.67 9.30 -1.25
CA THR A 51 -9.89 8.50 -1.05
C THR A 51 -10.10 8.13 0.42
N LEU A 52 -9.02 7.96 1.19
CA LEU A 52 -9.11 7.56 2.60
C LEU A 52 -9.83 8.62 3.44
N GLU A 53 -10.76 8.15 4.26
CA GLU A 53 -11.51 8.92 5.24
C GLU A 53 -11.14 8.52 6.68
N SER A 54 -11.56 9.34 7.66
CA SER A 54 -11.34 9.06 9.08
C SER A 54 -11.90 7.68 9.47
N GLY A 55 -11.11 6.92 10.23
CA GLY A 55 -11.43 5.56 10.66
C GLY A 55 -11.03 4.46 9.67
N ASP A 56 -10.60 4.81 8.46
CA ASP A 56 -10.10 3.84 7.49
C ASP A 56 -8.74 3.24 7.88
N THR A 57 -8.38 2.14 7.22
CA THR A 57 -7.09 1.47 7.42
C THR A 57 -6.42 1.23 6.08
N LEU A 58 -5.17 1.66 5.96
CA LEU A 58 -4.32 1.36 4.83
C LEU A 58 -3.54 0.04 5.07
N ILE A 59 -3.51 -0.86 4.10
CA ILE A 59 -2.78 -2.11 4.13
C ILE A 59 -1.75 -2.09 3.00
N ILE A 60 -0.49 -2.39 3.34
CA ILE A 60 0.63 -2.40 2.40
C ILE A 60 1.38 -3.72 2.49
N THR A 61 1.93 -4.18 1.37
CA THR A 61 2.70 -5.43 1.32
C THR A 61 4.15 -5.25 1.75
N LYS A 62 4.79 -4.14 1.36
CA LYS A 62 6.21 -3.85 1.68
C LYS A 62 6.41 -2.37 1.92
N LEU A 63 7.34 -2.03 2.82
CA LEU A 63 7.64 -0.64 3.18
C LEU A 63 8.17 0.17 1.98
N ASP A 64 8.95 -0.44 1.09
CA ASP A 64 9.47 0.22 -0.11
C ASP A 64 8.38 0.59 -1.14
N ARG A 65 7.18 -0.01 -0.99
CA ARG A 65 6.00 0.35 -1.80
C ARG A 65 5.29 1.58 -1.22
N PHE A 66 5.28 1.70 0.09
CA PHE A 66 4.72 2.83 0.82
C PHE A 66 5.57 4.10 0.65
N ALA A 67 6.88 4.02 0.89
CA ALA A 67 7.76 5.18 0.86
C ALA A 67 9.17 4.85 0.34
N ARG A 68 9.87 5.83 -0.23
CA ARG A 68 11.22 5.65 -0.79
C ARG A 68 12.33 5.78 0.23
N ASN A 69 12.03 6.43 1.35
CA ASN A 69 12.96 6.66 2.45
C ASN A 69 12.17 6.92 3.73
N THR A 70 12.89 6.90 4.86
CA THR A 70 12.29 7.09 6.19
C THR A 70 11.59 8.43 6.35
N ARG A 71 12.15 9.51 5.79
CA ARG A 71 11.54 10.85 5.90
C ARG A 71 10.18 10.91 5.22
N GLU A 72 10.08 10.32 4.03
CA GLU A 72 8.84 10.22 3.28
C GLU A 72 7.83 9.32 4.02
N ALA A 73 8.27 8.19 4.57
CA ALA A 73 7.42 7.31 5.36
C ALA A 73 6.81 8.05 6.55
N LEU A 74 7.63 8.78 7.31
CA LEU A 74 7.17 9.55 8.48
C LEU A 74 6.20 10.66 8.08
N ALA A 75 6.49 11.37 6.98
CA ALA A 75 5.58 12.41 6.48
C ALA A 75 4.21 11.85 6.10
N THR A 76 4.17 10.72 5.40
CA THR A 76 2.90 10.07 5.04
C THR A 76 2.18 9.51 6.26
N ILE A 77 2.88 8.91 7.23
CA ILE A 77 2.26 8.43 8.48
C ILE A 77 1.65 9.60 9.25
N GLN A 78 2.35 10.74 9.34
CA GLN A 78 1.82 11.93 10.00
C GLN A 78 0.55 12.43 9.31
N GLU A 79 0.54 12.50 7.97
CA GLU A 79 -0.65 12.91 7.22
C GLU A 79 -1.85 11.98 7.47
N LEU A 80 -1.61 10.67 7.49
CA LEU A 80 -2.66 9.68 7.79
C LEU A 80 -3.18 9.85 9.22
N PHE A 81 -2.27 10.06 10.17
CA PHE A 81 -2.62 10.28 11.57
C PHE A 81 -3.45 11.55 11.77
N ASP A 82 -3.08 12.66 11.11
CA ASP A 82 -3.81 13.94 11.18
C ASP A 82 -5.23 13.83 10.59
N LYS A 83 -5.44 12.88 9.67
CA LYS A 83 -6.75 12.54 9.08
C LYS A 83 -7.53 11.50 9.89
N ASP A 84 -7.03 11.08 11.05
CA ASP A 84 -7.60 10.00 11.87
C ASP A 84 -7.72 8.65 11.10
N ILE A 85 -6.80 8.42 10.15
CA ILE A 85 -6.67 7.16 9.42
C ILE A 85 -5.71 6.26 10.19
N LYS A 86 -6.03 4.98 10.30
CA LYS A 86 -5.18 4.01 10.99
C LYS A 86 -3.89 3.78 10.21
N ILE A 87 -2.80 3.64 10.98
CA ILE A 87 -1.44 3.45 10.47
C ILE A 87 -1.38 2.25 9.52
N PRO A 88 -0.53 2.31 8.47
CA PRO A 88 -0.39 1.23 7.51
C PRO A 88 -0.10 -0.12 8.18
N GLU A 89 -0.96 -1.10 7.96
CA GLU A 89 -0.70 -2.49 8.33
C GLU A 89 0.25 -3.09 7.30
N LEU A 90 1.47 -3.42 7.74
CA LEU A 90 2.49 -4.04 6.90
C LEU A 90 2.31 -5.56 6.90
N LEU A 91 1.95 -6.13 5.75
CA LEU A 91 1.94 -7.57 5.58
C LEU A 91 3.39 -8.06 5.52
N VAL A 92 3.88 -8.56 6.65
CA VAL A 92 5.13 -9.31 6.68
C VAL A 92 4.88 -10.62 5.94
N ASP A 93 5.72 -10.94 4.95
CA ASP A 93 5.74 -12.24 4.25
C ASP A 93 5.89 -13.35 5.31
N TYR A 94 4.77 -13.81 5.88
CA TYR A 94 4.69 -15.10 6.55
C TYR A 94 4.73 -16.12 5.42
N LEU A 95 5.95 -16.48 4.98
CA LEU A 95 6.13 -17.71 4.23
C LEU A 95 5.39 -18.79 4.99
N ALA A 96 4.39 -19.38 4.33
CA ALA A 96 3.53 -20.40 4.87
C ALA A 96 4.36 -21.39 5.70
N MET A 97 4.19 -21.34 7.02
CA MET A 97 4.49 -22.51 7.84
C MET A 97 3.53 -23.57 7.34
N THR A 98 4.10 -24.55 6.64
CA THR A 98 3.44 -25.73 6.08
C THR A 98 2.67 -26.48 7.16
#